data_AF-A0A957HKH3-F1
#
_entry.id   AF-A0A957HKH3-F1
#
_cell.length_a   1.000
_cell.length_b   1.000
_cell.length_c   1.000
_cell.angle_alpha   90.00
_cell.angle_beta   90.00
_cell.angle_gamma   90.00
#
_symmetry.space_group_name_H-M   'P 1'
#
loop_
_entity.id
_entity.type
_entity.pdbx_description
1 polymer ?
#
loop_
_entity_poly.entity_id
_entity_poly.type
_entity_poly.pdbx_seq_one_letter_code
_entity_poly.pdbx_strand_id
1 'polypeptide(L)'
;LARETAVSLTLDPAVVAVVGHWLPETNAAVRDVYADAGLSLIVAGEAPFDTAVPSQYPDSFRQAYTSVTPFNETPGPYAAPAYDAFQLILLALDTAGTEGNMTRASVAAALANLEYEGLTGTVYQHR
;
A
#
# COMPACT_ATOMS: atom_id res chain seq x y z
N LEU A 1 -12.00 9.36 14.66
CA LEU A 1 -12.17 8.76 13.33
C LEU A 1 -10.99 7.90 12.88
N ALA A 2 -9.84 8.43 12.42
CA ALA A 2 -8.75 7.60 11.87
C ALA A 2 -8.25 6.49 12.82
N ARG A 3 -8.06 6.83 14.11
CA ARG A 3 -7.66 5.85 15.14
C ARG A 3 -8.73 4.77 15.39
N GLU A 4 -10.01 5.13 15.41
CA GLU A 4 -11.12 4.18 15.61
C GLU A 4 -11.24 3.23 14.42
N THR A 5 -11.08 3.74 13.19
CA THR A 5 -11.01 2.93 11.97
C THR A 5 -9.82 1.97 12.03
N ALA A 6 -8.64 2.45 12.45
CA ALA A 6 -7.47 1.60 12.60
C ALA A 6 -7.70 0.46 13.62
N VAL A 7 -8.27 0.78 14.78
CA VAL A 7 -8.65 -0.23 15.80
C VAL A 7 -9.64 -1.23 15.23
N SER A 8 -10.65 -0.80 14.47
CA SER A 8 -11.59 -1.73 13.85
C SER A 8 -10.90 -2.73 12.91
N LEU A 9 -9.90 -2.29 12.14
CA LEU A 9 -9.14 -3.16 11.24
C LEU A 9 -8.23 -4.13 12.00
N THR A 10 -7.70 -3.75 13.17
CA THR A 10 -6.88 -4.66 13.97
C THR A 10 -7.68 -5.81 14.57
N LEU A 11 -9.00 -5.64 14.76
CA LEU A 11 -9.90 -6.66 15.31
C LEU A 11 -10.31 -7.75 14.32
N ASP A 12 -10.21 -7.52 13.01
CA ASP A 12 -10.59 -8.51 11.99
C ASP A 12 -9.40 -9.38 11.57
N PRO A 13 -9.32 -10.66 11.98
CA PRO A 13 -8.18 -11.53 11.65
C PRO A 13 -7.98 -11.77 10.15
N ALA A 14 -8.98 -11.51 9.30
CA ALA A 14 -8.86 -11.62 7.85
C ALA A 14 -8.12 -10.42 7.21
N VAL A 15 -7.99 -9.29 7.92
CA VAL A 15 -7.18 -8.16 7.46
C VAL A 15 -5.71 -8.49 7.68
N VAL A 16 -4.90 -8.48 6.61
CA VAL A 16 -3.48 -8.90 6.67
C VAL A 16 -2.48 -7.76 6.45
N ALA A 17 -2.90 -6.66 5.84
CA ALA A 17 -2.13 -5.43 5.67
C ALA A 17 -3.07 -4.24 5.45
N VAL A 18 -2.56 -3.01 5.61
CA VAL A 18 -3.28 -1.75 5.38
C VAL A 18 -2.46 -0.84 4.46
N VAL A 19 -3.12 -0.21 3.49
CA VAL A 19 -2.59 0.94 2.73
C VAL A 19 -3.32 2.20 3.16
N GLY A 20 -2.59 3.24 3.53
CA GLY A 20 -3.17 4.51 3.97
C GLY A 20 -2.22 5.27 4.89
N HIS A 21 -2.65 6.30 5.60
CA HIS A 21 -3.91 7.05 5.54
C HIS A 21 -3.77 8.35 4.71
N TRP A 22 -2.78 8.43 3.81
CA TRP A 22 -2.56 9.50 2.81
C TRP A 22 -2.14 10.88 3.36
N LEU A 23 -2.61 11.25 4.55
CA LEU A 23 -2.28 12.53 5.19
C LEU A 23 -1.33 12.32 6.37
N PRO A 24 -0.30 13.17 6.56
CA PRO A 24 0.68 13.04 7.64
C PRO A 24 0.05 12.92 9.03
N GLU A 25 -0.98 13.72 9.32
CA GLU A 25 -1.65 13.73 10.63
C GLU A 25 -2.35 12.40 10.90
N THR A 26 -2.97 11.82 9.88
CA THR A 26 -3.64 10.53 10.00
C THR A 26 -2.66 9.37 10.03
N ASN A 27 -1.54 9.45 9.31
CA ASN A 27 -0.45 8.48 9.36
C ASN A 27 0.13 8.43 10.78
N ALA A 28 0.47 9.58 11.36
CA ALA A 28 0.98 9.68 12.73
C ALA A 28 0.01 9.09 13.76
N ALA A 29 -1.30 9.33 13.61
CA ALA A 29 -2.31 8.89 14.57
C ALA A 29 -2.54 7.37 14.64
N VAL A 30 -2.17 6.62 13.60
CA VAL A 30 -2.49 5.18 13.46
C VAL A 30 -1.27 4.25 13.45
N ARG A 31 -0.06 4.78 13.26
CA ARG A 31 1.18 3.99 13.17
C ARG A 31 1.35 3.03 14.35
N ASP A 32 1.20 3.53 15.57
CA ASP A 32 1.35 2.72 16.78
C ASP A 32 0.23 1.70 16.93
N VAL A 33 -1.00 2.03 16.52
CA VAL A 33 -2.14 1.10 16.58
C VAL A 33 -1.88 -0.16 15.76
N TYR A 34 -1.36 0.01 14.55
CA TYR A 34 -1.06 -1.12 13.68
C TYR A 34 0.21 -1.85 14.10
N ALA A 35 1.24 -1.13 14.55
CA ALA A 35 2.48 -1.71 15.05
C ALA A 35 2.23 -2.61 16.29
N ASP A 36 1.47 -2.11 17.28
CA ASP A 36 1.11 -2.86 18.49
C ASP A 36 0.28 -4.12 18.18
N ALA A 37 -0.49 -4.09 17.09
CA ALA A 37 -1.32 -5.20 16.63
C ALA A 37 -0.60 -6.17 15.66
N GLY A 38 0.67 -5.92 15.32
CA GLY A 38 1.41 -6.70 14.33
C GLY A 38 0.78 -6.66 12.93
N LEU A 39 0.03 -5.60 12.61
CA LEU A 39 -0.60 -5.41 11.31
C LEU A 39 0.26 -4.47 10.46
N SER A 40 0.73 -4.94 9.30
CA SER A 40 1.58 -4.13 8.43
C SER A 40 0.82 -2.93 7.86
N LEU A 41 1.39 -1.74 8.03
CA LEU A 41 0.94 -0.50 7.39
C LEU A 41 1.93 -0.09 6.29
N ILE A 42 1.45 -0.01 5.05
CA ILE A 42 2.07 0.76 3.98
C ILE A 42 1.55 2.18 4.06
N VAL A 43 2.47 3.11 4.37
CA VAL A 43 2.14 4.52 4.52
C VAL A 43 2.06 5.16 3.16
N ALA A 44 0.88 5.64 2.80
CA ALA A 44 0.67 6.36 1.55
C ALA A 44 0.90 7.86 1.74
N GLY A 45 1.45 8.52 0.72
CA GLY A 45 1.77 9.95 0.74
C GLY A 45 3.07 10.29 1.48
N GLU A 46 3.89 9.30 1.80
CA GLU A 46 5.22 9.44 2.39
C GLU A 46 6.16 8.42 1.74
N ALA A 47 7.46 8.71 1.72
CA ALA A 47 8.45 7.77 1.18
C ALA A 47 8.29 6.35 1.78
N PRO A 48 8.39 5.28 0.96
CA PRO A 48 8.70 5.29 -0.48
C PRO A 48 7.49 5.54 -1.40
N PHE A 49 6.29 5.73 -0.87
CA PHE A 49 5.03 5.92 -1.62
C PHE A 49 4.54 7.38 -1.57
N ASP A 50 5.46 8.32 -1.77
CA ASP A 50 5.12 9.75 -1.87
C ASP A 50 4.37 10.03 -3.17
N THR A 51 3.70 11.18 -3.25
CA THR A 51 3.10 11.69 -4.49
C THR A 51 4.13 11.76 -5.62
N ALA A 52 3.66 11.51 -6.84
CA ALA A 52 4.48 11.58 -8.04
C ALA A 52 3.81 12.50 -9.08
N VAL A 53 4.62 13.08 -9.98
CA VAL A 53 4.13 14.04 -10.98
C VAL A 53 3.34 13.30 -12.08
N PRO A 54 2.04 13.55 -12.29
CA PRO A 54 1.24 12.75 -13.22
C PRO A 54 1.70 12.74 -14.69
N SER A 55 2.33 13.84 -15.13
CA SER A 55 2.90 13.93 -16.49
C SER A 55 4.10 13.00 -16.69
N GLN A 56 4.74 12.53 -15.61
CA GLN A 56 5.87 11.62 -15.65
C GLN A 56 5.45 10.14 -15.62
N TYR A 57 4.17 9.83 -15.43
CA TYR A 57 3.69 8.45 -15.47
C TYR A 57 3.95 7.80 -16.83
N PRO A 58 4.14 6.47 -16.91
CA PRO A 58 4.20 5.78 -18.17
C PRO A 58 2.90 5.96 -18.98
N ASP A 59 3.00 6.10 -20.30
CA ASP A 59 1.83 6.23 -21.18
C ASP A 59 0.87 5.04 -21.05
N SER A 60 1.42 3.83 -20.94
CA SER A 60 0.67 2.60 -20.74
C SER A 60 -0.17 2.66 -19.46
N PHE A 61 0.37 3.18 -18.36
CA PHE A 61 -0.36 3.34 -17.11
C PHE A 61 -1.49 4.37 -17.23
N ARG A 62 -1.22 5.53 -17.84
CA ARG A 62 -2.27 6.55 -18.07
C ARG A 62 -3.43 6.02 -18.89
N GLN A 63 -3.13 5.29 -19.97
CA GLN A 63 -4.15 4.68 -20.83
C GLN A 63 -4.95 3.62 -20.09
N ALA A 64 -4.28 2.74 -19.34
CA ALA A 64 -4.93 1.71 -18.54
C ALA A 64 -5.84 2.33 -17.47
N TYR A 65 -5.36 3.35 -16.75
CA TYR A 65 -6.14 4.07 -15.74
C TYR A 65 -7.43 4.64 -16.34
N THR A 66 -7.33 5.44 -17.40
CA THR A 66 -8.51 6.04 -18.06
C THR A 66 -9.45 5.01 -18.68
N SER A 67 -8.96 3.81 -19.03
CA SER A 67 -9.82 2.74 -19.57
C SER A 67 -10.74 2.09 -18.53
N VAL A 68 -10.40 2.20 -17.24
CA VAL A 68 -11.15 1.59 -16.13
C VAL A 68 -11.85 2.61 -15.23
N THR A 69 -11.52 3.90 -15.36
CA THR A 69 -12.17 4.96 -14.59
C THR A 69 -13.34 5.61 -15.36
N PRO A 70 -14.45 5.93 -14.68
CA PRO A 70 -15.56 6.63 -15.30
C PRO A 70 -15.22 8.11 -15.56
N PHE A 71 -16.10 8.80 -16.32
CA PHE A 71 -16.08 10.26 -16.49
C PHE A 71 -14.78 10.87 -17.07
N ASN A 72 -14.01 10.10 -17.86
CA ASN A 72 -12.75 10.52 -18.47
C ASN A 72 -11.71 11.00 -17.44
N GLU A 73 -11.69 10.38 -16.27
CA GLU A 73 -10.73 10.69 -15.23
C GLU A 73 -9.29 10.37 -15.67
N THR A 74 -8.37 11.29 -15.39
CA THR A 74 -6.93 11.08 -15.56
C THR A 74 -6.28 10.81 -14.20
N PRO A 75 -5.17 10.04 -14.16
CA PRO A 75 -4.53 9.72 -12.89
C PRO A 75 -3.98 10.96 -12.20
N GLY A 76 -4.37 11.16 -10.94
CA GLY A 76 -3.83 12.21 -10.07
C GLY A 76 -2.49 11.81 -9.40
N PRO A 77 -1.88 12.69 -8.58
CA PRO A 77 -0.54 12.48 -8.01
C PRO A 77 -0.35 11.24 -7.13
N TYR A 78 -1.44 10.68 -6.61
CA TYR A 78 -1.44 9.47 -5.80
C TYR A 78 -1.66 8.19 -6.62
N ALA A 79 -2.04 8.27 -7.89
CA ALA A 79 -2.49 7.10 -8.64
C ALA A 79 -1.38 6.06 -8.84
N ALA A 80 -0.20 6.47 -9.31
CA ALA A 80 0.93 5.55 -9.50
C ALA A 80 1.51 5.06 -8.15
N PRO A 81 1.74 5.92 -7.14
CA PRO A 81 2.18 5.45 -5.81
C PRO A 81 1.20 4.48 -5.15
N ALA A 82 -0.11 4.72 -5.29
CA ALA A 82 -1.14 3.80 -4.81
C ALA A 82 -1.05 2.46 -5.51
N TYR A 83 -0.92 2.48 -6.84
CA TYR A 83 -0.77 1.28 -7.65
C TYR A 83 0.44 0.46 -7.18
N ASP A 84 1.58 1.10 -6.99
CA ASP A 84 2.80 0.45 -6.51
C ASP A 84 2.65 -0.11 -5.09
N ALA A 85 1.97 0.59 -4.18
CA ALA A 85 1.66 0.08 -2.83
C ALA A 85 0.82 -1.20 -2.87
N PHE A 86 -0.20 -1.25 -3.74
CA PHE A 86 -1.04 -2.44 -3.89
C PHE A 86 -0.30 -3.58 -4.59
N GLN A 87 0.53 -3.30 -5.60
CA GLN A 87 1.36 -4.31 -6.26
C GLN A 87 2.34 -4.96 -5.26
N LEU A 88 2.95 -4.18 -4.36
CA LEU A 88 3.80 -4.73 -3.31
C LEU A 88 3.02 -5.66 -2.35
N ILE A 89 1.79 -5.28 -1.97
CA ILE A 89 0.93 -6.14 -1.14
C ILE A 89 0.57 -7.43 -1.88
N LEU A 90 0.17 -7.34 -3.16
CA LEU A 90 -0.16 -8.51 -3.96
C LEU A 90 1.02 -9.47 -4.06
N LEU A 91 2.24 -8.94 -4.24
CA LEU A 91 3.46 -9.75 -4.23
C LEU A 91 3.71 -10.40 -2.87
N ALA A 92 3.48 -9.69 -1.76
CA ALA A 92 3.61 -10.26 -0.42
C ALA A 92 2.58 -11.36 -0.14
N LEU A 93 1.34 -11.19 -0.62
CA LEU A 93 0.28 -12.18 -0.50
C LEU A 93 0.60 -13.44 -1.31
N ASP A 94 1.14 -13.29 -2.52
CA ASP A 94 1.58 -14.42 -3.35
C ASP A 94 2.69 -15.21 -2.67
N THR A 95 3.76 -14.51 -2.22
CA THR A 95 4.85 -15.11 -1.44
C THR A 95 4.33 -15.87 -0.22
N ALA A 96 3.52 -15.22 0.63
CA ALA A 96 2.94 -15.85 1.81
C ALA A 96 2.01 -17.03 1.50
N GLY A 97 1.32 -16.99 0.36
CA GLY A 97 0.45 -18.07 -0.12
C GLY A 97 1.23 -19.31 -0.54
N THR A 98 2.37 -19.13 -1.22
CA THR A 98 3.24 -20.26 -1.64
C THR A 98 3.87 -21.00 -0.45
N GLU A 99 4.10 -20.31 0.67
CA GLU A 99 4.68 -20.87 1.91
C GLU A 99 3.65 -21.54 2.83
N GLY A 100 2.38 -21.53 2.44
CA GLY A 100 1.38 -22.48 2.97
C GLY A 100 0.37 -21.93 3.97
N ASN A 101 0.41 -20.64 4.35
CA ASN A 101 -0.72 -19.96 5.00
C ASN A 101 -0.63 -18.44 4.86
N MET A 102 -1.68 -17.81 4.32
CA MET A 102 -1.80 -16.35 4.17
C MET A 102 -2.34 -15.74 5.48
N THR A 103 -1.42 -15.42 6.38
CA THR A 103 -1.71 -14.84 7.70
C THR A 103 -1.11 -13.44 7.79
N ARG A 104 -1.55 -12.63 8.77
CA ARG A 104 -0.88 -11.34 9.11
C ARG A 104 0.63 -11.50 9.23
N ALA A 105 1.07 -12.53 9.97
CA ALA A 105 2.48 -12.76 10.24
C ALA A 105 3.27 -13.13 8.98
N SER A 106 2.74 -14.02 8.13
CA SER A 106 3.44 -14.41 6.90
C SER A 106 3.46 -13.28 5.87
N VAL A 107 2.39 -12.50 5.74
CA VAL A 107 2.37 -11.30 4.88
C VAL A 107 3.33 -10.22 5.39
N ALA A 108 3.42 -10.01 6.71
CA ALA A 108 4.39 -9.08 7.30
C ALA A 108 5.84 -9.53 7.05
N ALA A 109 6.11 -10.83 7.21
CA ALA A 109 7.43 -11.40 6.94
C ALA A 109 7.81 -11.28 5.46
N ALA A 110 6.86 -11.52 4.54
CA ALA A 110 7.07 -11.33 3.12
C ALA A 110 7.37 -9.85 2.80
N LEU A 111 6.52 -8.92 3.26
CA LEU A 111 6.70 -7.47 3.02
C LEU A 111 8.08 -6.95 3.45
N ALA A 112 8.60 -7.43 4.59
CA ALA A 112 9.89 -7.02 5.12
C ALA A 112 11.11 -7.42 4.24
N ASN A 113 10.92 -8.36 3.31
CA ASN A 113 11.99 -8.90 2.46
C ASN A 113 11.77 -8.59 0.96
N LEU A 114 10.76 -7.81 0.62
CA LEU A 114 10.44 -7.51 -0.78
C LEU A 114 11.13 -6.24 -1.28
N GLU A 115 11.65 -6.38 -2.48
CA GLU A 115 12.03 -5.30 -3.38
C GLU A 115 11.09 -5.36 -4.59
N TYR A 116 10.50 -4.22 -4.94
CA TYR A 116 9.56 -4.11 -6.06
C TYR A 116 9.94 -2.93 -6.94
N GLU A 117 10.21 -3.20 -8.22
CA GLU A 117 10.40 -2.14 -9.22
C GLU A 117 9.02 -1.68 -9.73
N GLY A 118 8.59 -0.53 -9.24
CA GLY A 118 7.28 0.05 -9.53
C GLY A 118 7.28 1.10 -10.63
N LEU A 119 6.10 1.67 -10.87
CA LEU A 119 5.90 2.79 -11.79
C LEU A 119 6.59 4.07 -11.32
N THR A 120 6.75 4.25 -10.01
CA THR A 120 7.41 5.41 -9.40
C THR A 120 8.87 5.14 -9.00
N GLY A 121 9.45 4.03 -9.48
CA GLY A 121 10.79 3.56 -9.17
C GLY A 121 10.80 2.42 -8.16
N THR A 122 11.98 2.09 -7.64
CA THR A 122 12.14 0.97 -6.71
C THR A 122 11.52 1.28 -5.35
N VAL A 123 10.62 0.41 -4.92
CA VAL A 123 9.94 0.44 -3.63
C VAL A 123 10.60 -0.57 -2.71
N TYR A 124 11.01 -0.09 -1.53
CA TYR A 124 11.58 -0.90 -0.46
C TYR A 124 10.77 -0.73 0.82
N GLN A 125 10.23 -1.81 1.35
CA GLN A 125 9.68 -1.86 2.71
C GLN A 125 10.74 -2.43 3.66
N HIS A 126 11.87 -1.72 3.82
CA HIS A 126 12.80 -2.04 4.90
C HIS A 126 12.37 -1.29 6.15
N ARG A 127 11.99 -2.02 7.21
CA ARG A 127 12.00 -1.52 8.59
C ARG A 127 13.12 -2.20 9.37
#